data_AF-A0A1F7F6R3-F1
#
_entry.id   AF-A0A1F7F6R3-F1
#
_cell.length_a   1.000
_cell.length_b   1.000
_cell.length_c   1.000
_cell.angle_alpha   90.00
_cell.angle_beta   90.00
_cell.angle_gamma   90.00
#
_symmetry.space_group_name_H-M   'P 1'
#
loop_
_entity.id
_entity.type
_entity.pdbx_description
1 polymer ?
#
loop_
_entity_poly.entity_id
_entity_poly.type
_entity_poly.pdbx_seq_one_letter_code
_entity_poly.pdbx_strand_id
1 'polypeptide(L)'
;MADNNIPVTANGDVTIDCDNNNDQTTCKIVFSHDNGTELARIQENGCFGIGNTAPTYPLDVLKDGNSENIIANLKNINSGNSAGVALNLLAYNASTKITKFGAGHSTQASNMVINNVGGDIIFKWSGTEKLRITSDGKLKIGSWTIQG
;
A
#
# COMPACT_ATOMS: atom_id res chain seq x y z
N MET A 1 26.56 -12.09 -22.73
CA MET A 1 26.65 -13.45 -22.14
C MET A 1 25.24 -13.90 -21.87
N ALA A 2 24.94 -15.20 -21.91
CA ALA A 2 23.62 -15.68 -21.50
C ALA A 2 23.48 -15.54 -19.98
N ASP A 3 22.31 -15.17 -19.50
CA ASP A 3 22.03 -15.09 -18.06
C ASP A 3 22.00 -16.51 -17.49
N ASN A 4 22.78 -16.76 -16.43
CA ASN A 4 22.78 -18.03 -15.72
C ASN A 4 21.78 -17.99 -14.56
N ASN A 5 20.90 -18.98 -14.48
CA ASN A 5 20.03 -19.17 -13.31
C ASN A 5 20.84 -19.78 -12.15
N ILE A 6 21.07 -19.03 -11.07
CA ILE A 6 21.77 -19.48 -9.86
C ILE A 6 20.79 -19.42 -8.68
N PRO A 7 20.08 -20.52 -8.36
CA PRO A 7 19.06 -20.50 -7.33
C PRO A 7 19.66 -20.63 -5.91
N VAL A 8 18.97 -20.03 -4.92
CA VAL A 8 19.18 -20.32 -3.49
C VAL A 8 18.07 -21.28 -3.04
N THR A 9 18.42 -22.51 -2.67
CA THR A 9 17.45 -23.56 -2.30
C THR A 9 17.81 -24.23 -0.98
N ALA A 10 16.79 -24.57 -0.17
CA ALA A 10 16.94 -25.32 1.08
C ALA A 10 15.70 -26.21 1.33
N ASN A 11 15.88 -27.32 2.06
CA ASN A 11 14.76 -28.15 2.55
C ASN A 11 14.16 -27.63 3.88
N GLY A 12 14.82 -26.66 4.51
CA GLY A 12 14.38 -25.96 5.73
C GLY A 12 14.41 -24.45 5.51
N ASP A 13 14.70 -23.67 6.55
CA ASP A 13 14.72 -22.21 6.45
C ASP A 13 15.99 -21.68 5.77
N VAL A 14 15.84 -20.61 4.99
CA VAL A 14 16.96 -19.75 4.57
C VAL A 14 16.86 -18.48 5.38
N THR A 15 17.85 -18.23 6.23
CA THR A 15 17.99 -16.95 6.95
C THR A 15 19.01 -16.09 6.22
N ILE A 16 18.60 -14.89 5.85
CA ILE A 16 19.50 -13.84 5.36
C ILE A 16 19.56 -12.79 6.45
N ASP A 17 20.72 -12.71 7.10
CA ASP A 17 20.99 -11.74 8.15
C ASP A 17 22.01 -10.73 7.61
N CYS A 18 21.62 -9.45 7.58
CA CYS A 18 22.52 -8.39 7.14
C CYS A 18 23.41 -7.86 8.28
N ASP A 19 23.12 -8.20 9.54
CA ASP A 19 23.82 -7.69 10.73
C ASP A 19 23.82 -8.70 11.90
N ASN A 20 24.37 -9.89 11.65
CA ASN A 20 24.38 -11.00 12.62
C ASN A 20 25.21 -10.73 13.90
N ASN A 21 25.98 -9.64 13.92
CA ASN A 21 26.81 -9.21 15.04
C ASN A 21 26.33 -7.90 15.70
N ASN A 22 25.29 -7.25 15.17
CA ASN A 22 24.67 -6.04 15.72
C ASN A 22 25.70 -4.96 16.07
N ASP A 23 26.70 -4.76 15.20
CA ASP A 23 27.82 -3.85 15.47
C ASP A 23 27.75 -2.52 14.69
N GLN A 24 26.76 -2.35 13.79
CA GLN A 24 26.57 -1.20 12.91
C GLN A 24 25.06 -0.91 12.69
N THR A 25 24.70 0.28 12.19
CA THR A 25 23.28 0.70 11.94
C THR A 25 22.96 0.93 10.46
N THR A 26 23.79 0.38 9.56
CA THR A 26 23.75 0.69 8.12
C THR A 26 23.64 -0.54 7.24
N CYS A 27 23.47 -1.72 7.83
CA CYS A 27 23.40 -2.96 7.09
C CYS A 27 22.10 -3.04 6.28
N LYS A 28 22.13 -3.77 5.17
CA LYS A 28 20.97 -3.91 4.27
C LYS A 28 21.05 -5.15 3.40
N ILE A 29 19.88 -5.67 3.04
CA ILE A 29 19.72 -6.65 1.96
C ILE A 29 19.32 -5.88 0.71
N VAL A 30 20.05 -6.07 -0.39
CA VAL A 30 19.87 -5.31 -1.64
C VAL A 30 19.51 -6.24 -2.80
N PHE A 31 18.50 -5.85 -3.57
CA PHE A 31 18.15 -6.45 -4.85
C PHE A 31 18.53 -5.46 -5.97
N SER A 32 19.28 -5.91 -6.97
CA SER A 32 19.79 -5.06 -8.05
C SER A 32 19.81 -5.77 -9.40
N HIS A 33 19.87 -5.01 -10.50
CA HIS A 33 20.18 -5.53 -11.85
C HIS A 33 21.28 -4.71 -12.52
N ASP A 34 21.89 -5.27 -13.58
CA ASP A 34 22.82 -4.65 -14.54
C ASP A 34 23.65 -3.47 -14.01
N ASN A 35 24.91 -3.73 -13.65
CA ASN A 35 25.85 -2.72 -13.14
C ASN A 35 25.45 -2.07 -11.80
N GLY A 36 24.62 -2.74 -10.99
CA GLY A 36 24.36 -2.35 -9.60
C GLY A 36 23.21 -1.36 -9.41
N THR A 37 22.33 -1.22 -10.41
CA THR A 37 21.10 -0.44 -10.23
C THR A 37 20.24 -1.12 -9.17
N GLU A 38 20.02 -0.44 -8.06
CA GLU A 38 19.23 -0.96 -6.95
C GLU A 38 17.73 -0.88 -7.27
N LEU A 39 17.06 -2.03 -7.15
CA LEU A 39 15.63 -2.19 -7.40
C LEU A 39 14.82 -2.15 -6.11
N ALA A 40 15.34 -2.78 -5.06
CA ALA A 40 14.71 -2.82 -3.75
C ALA A 40 15.74 -3.08 -2.65
N ARG A 41 15.41 -2.70 -1.42
CA ARG A 41 16.23 -3.00 -0.24
C ARG A 41 15.38 -3.26 0.99
N ILE A 42 15.90 -4.07 1.90
CA ILE A 42 15.45 -4.10 3.30
C ILE A 42 16.56 -3.45 4.13
N GLN A 43 16.24 -2.36 4.81
CA GLN A 43 17.14 -1.73 5.79
C GLN A 43 17.16 -2.55 7.09
N GLU A 44 18.26 -2.48 7.82
CA GLU A 44 18.41 -3.09 9.15
C GLU A 44 17.28 -2.70 10.12
N ASN A 45 16.74 -1.48 10.00
CA ASN A 45 15.59 -1.01 10.77
C ASN A 45 14.23 -1.60 10.36
N GLY A 46 14.22 -2.55 9.41
CA GLY A 46 13.02 -3.26 8.93
C GLY A 46 12.26 -2.56 7.81
N CYS A 47 12.69 -1.39 7.33
CA CYS A 47 12.01 -0.70 6.24
C CYS A 47 12.32 -1.34 4.88
N PHE A 48 11.26 -1.73 4.16
CA PHE A 48 11.35 -2.25 2.80
C PHE A 48 11.10 -1.14 1.77
N GLY A 49 12.13 -0.82 0.99
CA GLY A 49 12.05 0.15 -0.11
C GLY A 49 12.00 -0.55 -1.46
N ILE A 50 11.09 -0.13 -2.34
CA ILE A 50 11.02 -0.52 -3.76
C ILE A 50 11.24 0.74 -4.58
N GLY A 51 12.34 0.78 -5.35
CA GLY A 51 12.77 1.98 -6.09
C GLY A 51 13.24 3.14 -5.19
N ASN A 52 13.27 2.98 -3.86
CA ASN A 52 13.72 3.98 -2.90
C ASN A 52 14.95 3.49 -2.14
N THR A 53 16.05 4.25 -2.22
CA THR A 53 17.33 3.96 -1.56
C THR A 53 17.44 4.51 -0.14
N ALA A 54 16.40 5.16 0.39
CA ALA A 54 16.35 5.63 1.77
C ALA A 54 14.89 5.58 2.29
N PRO A 55 14.27 4.39 2.36
CA PRO A 55 12.88 4.27 2.80
C PRO A 55 12.75 4.69 4.26
N THR A 56 11.80 5.58 4.55
CA THR A 56 11.53 6.06 5.92
C THR A 56 10.26 5.47 6.52
N TYR A 57 9.49 4.74 5.70
CA TYR A 57 8.30 4.00 6.11
C TYR A 57 8.56 2.49 5.99
N PRO A 58 7.85 1.65 6.77
CA PRO A 58 8.04 0.19 6.73
C PRO A 58 7.89 -0.43 5.34
N LEU A 59 7.00 0.13 4.51
CA LEU A 59 6.91 -0.14 3.08
C LEU A 59 6.90 1.21 2.35
N ASP A 60 7.89 1.43 1.50
CA ASP A 60 8.08 2.67 0.76
C ASP A 60 8.28 2.32 -0.72
N VAL A 61 7.35 2.74 -1.57
CA VAL A 61 7.38 2.45 -3.01
C VAL A 61 7.54 3.76 -3.75
N LEU A 62 8.69 3.92 -4.41
CA LEU A 62 9.02 5.09 -5.19
C LEU A 62 9.09 4.71 -6.68
N LYS A 63 8.44 5.53 -7.49
CA LYS A 63 8.64 5.57 -8.94
C LYS A 63 8.85 7.03 -9.32
N ASP A 64 10.07 7.35 -9.71
CA ASP A 64 10.45 8.68 -10.16
C ASP A 64 10.42 8.74 -11.70
N GLY A 65 9.54 9.57 -12.25
CA GLY A 65 9.33 9.68 -13.69
C GLY A 65 8.24 10.68 -14.04
N ASN A 66 8.40 11.36 -15.17
CA ASN A 66 7.38 12.28 -15.68
C ASN A 66 6.16 11.48 -16.19
N SER A 67 4.95 11.91 -15.83
CA SER A 67 3.67 11.28 -16.24
C SER A 67 3.45 9.85 -15.71
N GLU A 68 4.08 9.48 -14.60
CA GLU A 68 3.82 8.23 -13.90
C GLU A 68 2.49 8.31 -13.13
N ASN A 69 1.47 7.56 -13.57
CA ASN A 69 0.14 7.60 -12.97
C ASN A 69 -0.10 6.52 -11.90
N ILE A 70 0.70 5.45 -11.89
CA ILE A 70 0.48 4.28 -11.03
C ILE A 70 1.78 3.89 -10.35
N ILE A 71 1.87 4.11 -9.04
CA ILE A 71 3.02 3.74 -8.21
C ILE A 71 2.93 2.28 -7.74
N ALA A 72 1.71 1.82 -7.41
CA ALA A 72 1.45 0.46 -6.95
C ALA A 72 0.11 -0.06 -7.48
N ASN A 73 0.07 -1.34 -7.84
CA ASN A 73 -1.12 -2.01 -8.35
C ASN A 73 -1.53 -3.14 -7.39
N LEU A 74 -2.73 -3.05 -6.82
CA LEU A 74 -3.39 -4.19 -6.18
C LEU A 74 -4.40 -4.76 -7.18
N LYS A 75 -4.24 -6.03 -7.58
CA LYS A 75 -5.06 -6.63 -8.63
C LYS A 75 -5.65 -7.96 -8.19
N ASN A 76 -6.93 -8.15 -8.50
CA ASN A 76 -7.60 -9.44 -8.52
C ASN A 76 -8.23 -9.60 -9.90
N ILE A 77 -7.58 -10.38 -10.77
CA ILE A 77 -8.00 -10.58 -12.17
C ILE A 77 -8.91 -11.80 -12.34
N ASN A 78 -9.40 -12.38 -11.24
CA ASN A 78 -10.36 -13.48 -11.29
C ASN A 78 -11.65 -13.02 -11.98
N SER A 79 -12.19 -13.86 -12.87
CA SER A 79 -13.40 -13.56 -13.64
C SER A 79 -14.71 -13.98 -12.95
N GLY A 80 -14.63 -14.61 -11.78
CA GLY A 80 -15.78 -15.06 -11.00
C GLY A 80 -16.60 -13.92 -10.40
N ASN A 81 -17.82 -14.26 -9.96
CA ASN A 81 -18.83 -13.27 -9.55
C ASN A 81 -18.62 -12.64 -8.16
N SER A 82 -17.50 -12.90 -7.51
CA SER A 82 -17.11 -12.32 -6.22
C SER A 82 -15.73 -11.64 -6.30
N ALA A 83 -15.23 -11.35 -7.51
CA ALA A 83 -13.93 -10.72 -7.69
C ALA A 83 -13.93 -9.30 -7.12
N GLY A 84 -12.95 -9.02 -6.27
CA GLY A 84 -12.71 -7.70 -5.70
C GLY A 84 -11.28 -7.60 -5.19
N VAL A 85 -10.78 -6.37 -5.12
CA VAL A 85 -9.48 -6.05 -4.56
C VAL A 85 -9.63 -4.87 -3.61
N ALA A 86 -8.90 -4.88 -2.49
CA ALA A 86 -9.04 -3.85 -1.48
C ALA A 86 -7.71 -3.43 -0.88
N LEU A 87 -7.65 -2.17 -0.46
CA LEU A 87 -6.74 -1.69 0.57
C LEU A 87 -7.46 -1.75 1.91
N ASN A 88 -6.88 -2.45 2.89
CA ASN A 88 -7.43 -2.59 4.23
C ASN A 88 -6.56 -1.83 5.22
N LEU A 89 -7.14 -0.83 5.88
CA LEU A 89 -6.48 -0.01 6.88
C LEU A 89 -7.02 -0.39 8.25
N LEU A 90 -6.13 -0.77 9.16
CA LEU A 90 -6.46 -1.15 10.53
C LEU A 90 -5.79 -0.15 11.47
N ALA A 91 -6.56 0.34 12.44
CA ALA A 91 -6.08 1.06 13.60
C ALA A 91 -6.67 0.40 14.86
N TYR A 92 -6.21 0.79 16.05
CA TYR A 92 -6.71 0.22 17.30
C TYR A 92 -8.25 0.27 17.37
N ASN A 93 -8.89 -0.89 17.31
CA ASN A 93 -10.35 -1.07 17.25
C ASN A 93 -11.08 -0.29 16.15
N ALA A 94 -10.40 0.09 15.07
CA ALA A 94 -10.99 0.78 13.93
C ALA A 94 -10.48 0.21 12.61
N SER A 95 -11.33 0.23 11.58
CA SER A 95 -10.91 -0.21 10.25
C SER A 95 -11.63 0.53 9.15
N THR A 96 -10.92 0.74 8.06
CA THR A 96 -11.49 1.23 6.81
C THR A 96 -11.00 0.37 5.68
N LYS A 97 -11.90 0.00 4.77
CA LYS A 97 -11.56 -0.74 3.56
C LYS A 97 -12.01 0.02 2.33
N ILE A 98 -11.11 0.22 1.38
CA ILE A 98 -11.42 0.73 0.04
C ILE A 98 -11.38 -0.46 -0.90
N THR A 99 -12.53 -0.87 -1.43
CA THR A 99 -12.66 -2.04 -2.31
C THR A 99 -13.07 -1.61 -3.71
N LYS A 100 -12.43 -2.19 -4.73
CA LYS A 100 -12.90 -2.18 -6.11
C LYS A 100 -13.41 -3.57 -6.47
N PHE A 101 -14.65 -3.66 -6.92
CA PHE A 101 -15.24 -4.90 -7.41
C PHE A 101 -15.07 -5.05 -8.91
N GLY A 102 -14.89 -6.30 -9.35
CA GLY A 102 -14.78 -6.66 -10.76
C GLY A 102 -16.08 -6.42 -11.52
N ALA A 103 -15.99 -6.30 -12.85
CA ALA A 103 -17.16 -6.05 -13.70
C ALA A 103 -18.17 -7.21 -13.67
N GLY A 104 -17.71 -8.44 -13.42
CA GLY A 104 -18.56 -9.62 -13.29
C GLY A 104 -19.16 -9.86 -11.90
N HIS A 105 -18.93 -8.98 -10.92
CA HIS A 105 -19.40 -9.19 -9.55
C HIS A 105 -20.94 -9.20 -9.48
N SER A 106 -21.53 -10.23 -8.86
CA SER A 106 -22.99 -10.50 -8.94
C SER A 106 -23.86 -9.38 -8.35
N THR A 107 -23.40 -8.73 -7.28
CA THR A 107 -24.20 -7.72 -6.54
C THR A 107 -23.59 -6.32 -6.51
N GLN A 108 -22.35 -6.17 -6.98
CA GLN A 108 -21.55 -4.95 -6.82
C GLN A 108 -20.70 -4.68 -8.07
N ALA A 109 -21.18 -5.15 -9.23
CA ALA A 109 -20.48 -5.04 -10.50
C ALA A 109 -19.91 -3.63 -10.69
N SER A 110 -18.60 -3.56 -10.87
CA SER A 110 -17.86 -2.32 -11.11
C SER A 110 -17.87 -1.28 -9.98
N ASN A 111 -18.50 -1.53 -8.83
CA ASN A 111 -18.53 -0.57 -7.73
C ASN A 111 -17.15 -0.36 -7.09
N MET A 112 -16.94 0.86 -6.59
CA MET A 112 -15.93 1.16 -5.59
C MET A 112 -16.65 1.44 -4.27
N VAL A 113 -16.19 0.82 -3.18
CA VAL A 113 -16.82 0.92 -1.86
C VAL A 113 -15.78 1.32 -0.84
N ILE A 114 -16.05 2.41 -0.11
CA ILE A 114 -15.33 2.78 1.11
C ILE A 114 -16.20 2.33 2.29
N ASN A 115 -15.78 1.27 2.98
CA ASN A 115 -16.46 0.75 4.15
C ASN A 115 -15.65 1.12 5.40
N ASN A 116 -16.12 2.14 6.13
CA ASN A 116 -15.50 2.60 7.37
C ASN A 116 -16.29 2.07 8.58
N VAL A 117 -15.60 1.39 9.50
CA VAL A 117 -16.19 0.84 10.72
C VAL A 117 -15.95 1.80 11.88
N GLY A 118 -16.98 2.56 12.21
CA GLY A 118 -16.95 3.59 13.27
C GLY A 118 -16.37 4.93 12.80
N GLY A 119 -16.91 6.02 13.33
CA GLY A 119 -16.51 7.39 12.94
C GLY A 119 -17.01 7.83 11.56
N ASP A 120 -16.65 9.06 11.19
CA ASP A 120 -17.10 9.74 9.97
C ASP A 120 -16.15 9.50 8.79
N ILE A 121 -16.65 9.57 7.55
CA ILE A 121 -15.82 9.71 6.35
C ILE A 121 -15.68 11.21 6.06
N ILE A 122 -14.45 11.76 6.10
CA ILE A 122 -14.21 13.20 6.01
C ILE A 122 -13.25 13.51 4.87
N PHE A 123 -13.59 14.52 4.05
CA PHE A 123 -12.72 15.05 3.01
C PHE A 123 -12.31 16.48 3.40
N LYS A 124 -10.99 16.70 3.50
CA LYS A 124 -10.39 17.97 3.92
C LYS A 124 -9.36 18.46 2.91
N TRP A 125 -9.18 19.76 2.81
CA TRP A 125 -8.05 20.39 2.11
C TRP A 125 -7.48 21.51 2.97
N SER A 126 -6.14 21.56 3.09
CA SER A 126 -5.42 22.56 3.90
C SER A 126 -5.99 22.69 5.32
N GLY A 127 -6.18 21.55 6.00
CA GLY A 127 -6.76 21.48 7.34
C GLY A 127 -8.27 21.74 7.45
N THR A 128 -8.93 22.21 6.40
CA THR A 128 -10.36 22.59 6.42
C THR A 128 -11.24 21.48 5.86
N GLU A 129 -12.31 21.12 6.58
CA GLU A 129 -13.34 20.19 6.09
C GLU A 129 -14.16 20.77 4.94
N LYS A 130 -14.41 19.96 3.91
CA LYS A 130 -15.22 20.35 2.73
C LYS A 130 -16.41 19.44 2.51
N LEU A 131 -16.26 18.15 2.80
CA LEU A 131 -17.30 17.13 2.71
C LEU A 131 -17.18 16.18 3.91
N ARG A 132 -18.29 15.70 4.45
CA ARG A 132 -18.34 14.66 5.48
C ARG A 132 -19.55 13.76 5.26
N ILE A 133 -19.39 12.46 5.43
CA ILE A 133 -20.48 11.52 5.70
C ILE A 133 -20.35 11.15 7.17
N THR A 134 -21.30 11.58 7.98
CA THR A 134 -21.28 11.31 9.42
C THR A 134 -21.57 9.83 9.69
N SER A 135 -21.16 9.34 10.86
CA SER A 135 -21.39 7.96 11.29
C SER A 135 -22.87 7.61 11.44
N ASP A 136 -23.75 8.60 11.52
CA ASP A 136 -25.22 8.45 11.45
C ASP A 136 -25.78 8.55 10.01
N GLY A 137 -24.91 8.56 9.00
CA GLY A 137 -25.25 8.45 7.59
C GLY A 137 -25.62 9.76 6.88
N LYS A 138 -25.44 10.92 7.51
CA LYS A 138 -25.78 12.21 6.90
C LYS A 138 -24.64 12.76 6.06
N LEU A 139 -24.96 13.20 4.85
CA LEU A 139 -24.04 13.94 4.00
C LEU A 139 -23.99 15.41 4.42
N LYS A 140 -22.76 15.94 4.46
CA LYS A 140 -22.44 17.31 4.83
C LYS A 140 -21.51 17.92 3.77
N ILE A 141 -21.95 18.98 3.04
CA ILE A 141 -21.15 19.82 2.13
C ILE A 141 -20.97 21.28 2.66
N GLY A 142 -19.74 21.82 2.73
CA GLY A 142 -19.48 23.25 2.99
C GLY A 142 -19.15 23.65 4.44
N SER A 143 -19.22 24.97 4.74
CA SER A 143 -18.93 25.54 6.08
C SER A 143 -20.18 25.61 6.94
N TRP A 144 -20.24 24.79 7.99
CA TRP A 144 -21.39 24.56 8.86
C TRP A 144 -21.67 25.71 9.83
N THR A 145 -22.21 26.83 9.34
CA THR A 145 -23.10 27.63 10.19
C THR A 145 -24.51 27.13 9.89
N ILE A 146 -25.11 26.39 10.82
CA ILE A 146 -26.51 26.00 10.73
C ILE A 146 -27.32 27.25 11.14
N GLN A 147 -27.98 27.92 10.21
CA GLN A 147 -29.13 28.74 10.58
C GLN A 147 -30.33 27.81 10.68
N GLY A 148 -30.97 27.85 11.85
CA GLY A 148 -32.13 27.03 12.19
C GLY A 148 -33.39 27.37 11.41
#